data_AF-A0AAD7PRV3-F1
#
_entry.id   AF-A0AAD7PRV3-F1
#
_cell.length_a   1.000
_cell.length_b   1.000
_cell.length_c   1.000
_cell.angle_alpha   90.00
_cell.angle_beta   90.00
_cell.angle_gamma   90.00
#
_symmetry.space_group_name_H-M   'P 1'
#
loop_
_entity.id
_entity.type
_entity.pdbx_description
1 polymer ?
#
loop_
_entity_poly.entity_id
_entity_poly.type
_entity_poly.pdbx_seq_one_letter_code
_entity_poly.pdbx_strand_id
1 'polypeptide(L)'
;MELCIMLLECCSQERTYLRYYGLLGQRFCMINKVHQENFERCFVQQYSMIHRLETNKLCNVVKFFAHLLGTDALPWHVLAHIRLTEEDTTSSSRIFIKILFQELSEHLGIRLLNVRLSVPAMQDSFESIFPIDDPKNTRFSINFFTSIGLGGITENLRERRRK
;
A
#
# COMPACT_ATOMS: atom_id res chain seq x y z
N MET A 1 -17.25 12.03 5.38
CA MET A 1 -16.66 11.51 4.13
C MET A 1 -16.05 12.63 3.29
N GLU A 2 -16.80 13.68 2.93
CA GLU A 2 -16.33 14.79 2.07
C GLU A 2 -15.02 15.44 2.54
N LEU A 3 -14.85 15.66 3.85
CA LEU A 3 -13.60 16.20 4.40
C LEU A 3 -12.36 15.35 4.05
N CYS A 4 -12.48 14.02 4.14
CA CYS A 4 -11.38 13.10 3.82
C CYS A 4 -11.08 13.10 2.32
N ILE A 5 -12.11 13.23 1.48
CA ILE A 5 -11.97 13.36 0.02
C ILE A 5 -11.26 14.67 -0.31
N MET A 6 -11.75 15.80 0.21
CA MET A 6 -11.15 17.12 0.00
C MET A 6 -9.68 17.14 0.40
N LEU A 7 -9.33 16.57 1.57
CA LEU A 7 -7.93 16.51 2.02
C LEU A 7 -7.05 15.73 1.02
N LEU A 8 -7.56 14.60 0.53
CA LEU A 8 -6.85 13.74 -0.41
C LEU A 8 -6.72 14.39 -1.78
N GLU A 9 -7.76 15.08 -2.25
CA GLU A 9 -7.76 15.85 -3.49
C GLU A 9 -6.73 16.98 -3.41
N CYS A 10 -6.72 17.78 -2.33
CA CYS A 10 -5.71 18.81 -2.11
C CYS A 10 -4.30 18.22 -2.15
N CYS A 11 -4.06 17.11 -1.43
CA CYS A 11 -2.77 16.41 -1.43
C CYS A 11 -2.37 15.96 -2.86
N SER A 12 -3.32 15.47 -3.65
CA SER A 12 -3.06 14.99 -5.01
C SER A 12 -2.65 16.09 -5.98
N GLN A 13 -3.14 17.33 -5.80
CA GLN A 13 -2.87 18.45 -6.71
C GLN A 13 -1.52 19.13 -6.44
N GLU A 14 -0.87 18.82 -5.32
CA GLU A 14 0.46 19.36 -5.02
C GLU A 14 1.50 18.90 -6.04
N ARG A 15 2.48 19.76 -6.31
CA ARG A 15 3.60 19.41 -7.20
C ARG A 15 4.42 18.23 -6.67
N THR A 16 4.58 18.17 -5.35
CA THR A 16 5.28 17.10 -4.64
C THR A 16 4.58 16.82 -3.33
N TYR A 17 4.61 15.57 -2.87
CA TYR A 17 4.01 15.18 -1.60
C TYR A 17 4.54 16.01 -0.42
N LEU A 18 3.62 16.65 0.29
CA LEU A 18 3.91 17.36 1.53
C LEU A 18 3.49 16.50 2.72
N ARG A 19 4.46 16.16 3.58
CA ARG A 19 4.24 15.34 4.79
C ARG A 19 3.14 15.89 5.72
N TYR A 20 2.88 17.19 5.66
CA TYR A 20 1.78 17.84 6.38
C TYR A 20 0.43 17.15 6.15
N TYR A 21 0.11 16.73 4.91
CA TYR A 21 -1.16 16.04 4.61
C TYR A 21 -1.26 14.71 5.35
N GLY A 22 -0.21 13.89 5.34
CA GLY A 22 -0.18 12.63 6.09
C GLY A 22 -0.34 12.83 7.60
N LEU A 23 0.33 13.83 8.17
CA LEU A 23 0.18 14.19 9.59
C LEU A 23 -1.25 14.63 9.92
N LEU A 24 -1.89 15.41 9.06
CA LEU A 24 -3.26 15.87 9.26
C LEU A 24 -4.25 14.71 9.16
N GLY A 25 -4.10 13.85 8.15
CA GLY A 25 -4.89 12.62 8.01
C GLY A 25 -4.76 11.70 9.22
N GLN A 26 -3.52 11.51 9.71
CA GLN A 26 -3.25 10.73 10.93
C GLN A 26 -3.99 11.31 12.15
N ARG A 27 -3.95 12.63 12.34
CA ARG A 27 -4.66 13.28 13.45
C ARG A 27 -6.16 13.08 13.33
N PHE A 28 -6.75 13.19 12.14
CA PHE A 28 -8.17 12.93 11.94
C PHE A 28 -8.55 11.49 12.31
N CYS A 29 -7.78 10.49 11.85
CA CYS A 29 -8.01 9.09 12.22
C CYS A 29 -7.98 8.86 13.74
N MET A 30 -7.06 9.53 14.44
CA MET A 30 -6.89 9.39 15.90
C MET A 30 -7.98 10.11 16.71
N ILE A 31 -8.59 11.16 16.15
CA ILE A 31 -9.66 11.91 16.82
C ILE A 31 -10.98 11.14 16.78
N ASN A 32 -11.33 10.54 15.64
CA ASN A 32 -12.59 9.84 15.48
C ASN A 32 -12.46 8.70 14.48
N LYS A 33 -12.91 7.51 14.88
CA LYS A 33 -12.95 6.31 14.05
C LYS A 33 -13.71 6.51 12.73
N VAL A 34 -14.73 7.38 12.71
CA VAL A 34 -15.44 7.75 11.48
C VAL A 34 -14.49 8.30 10.42
N HIS A 35 -13.43 9.03 10.78
CA HIS A 35 -12.45 9.51 9.80
C HIS A 35 -11.55 8.38 9.29
N GLN A 36 -11.14 7.46 10.16
CA GLN A 36 -10.40 6.27 9.77
C GLN A 36 -11.20 5.45 8.73
N GLU A 37 -12.46 5.12 9.03
CA GLU A 37 -13.36 4.39 8.11
C GLU A 37 -13.57 5.14 6.79
N ASN A 38 -13.65 6.48 6.83
CA ASN A 38 -13.73 7.28 5.61
C ASN A 38 -12.43 7.22 4.78
N PHE A 39 -11.26 7.23 5.40
CA PHE A 39 -9.98 7.07 4.69
C PHE A 39 -9.79 5.64 4.15
N GLU A 40 -10.31 4.61 4.82
CA GLU A 40 -10.37 3.25 4.28
C GLU A 40 -11.20 3.21 3.00
N ARG A 41 -12.40 3.81 3.00
CA ARG A 41 -13.22 3.93 1.80
C ARG A 41 -12.51 4.72 0.70
N CYS A 42 -11.83 5.83 1.04
CA CYS A 42 -11.04 6.59 0.09
C CYS A 42 -9.91 5.72 -0.51
N PHE A 43 -9.23 4.90 0.28
CA PHE A 43 -8.18 4.00 -0.22
C PHE A 43 -8.72 3.07 -1.31
N VAL A 44 -9.84 2.39 -1.03
CA VAL A 44 -10.47 1.46 -1.98
C VAL A 44 -10.93 2.19 -3.25
N GLN A 45 -11.57 3.35 -3.10
CA GLN A 45 -12.01 4.16 -4.23
C GLN A 45 -10.83 4.62 -5.08
N GLN A 46 -9.77 5.16 -4.48
CA GLN A 46 -8.58 5.59 -5.20
C GLN A 46 -7.94 4.40 -5.92
N TYR A 47 -7.75 3.26 -5.24
CA TYR A 47 -7.17 2.06 -5.85
C TYR A 47 -7.99 1.58 -7.06
N SER A 48 -9.32 1.56 -6.98
CA SER A 48 -10.19 1.17 -8.10
C SER A 48 -10.08 2.09 -9.33
N MET A 49 -9.69 3.36 -9.13
CA MET A 49 -9.58 4.39 -10.16
C MET A 49 -8.14 4.79 -10.49
N ILE A 50 -7.12 4.07 -10.00
CA ILE A 50 -5.68 4.39 -10.19
C ILE A 50 -5.28 4.58 -11.66
N HIS A 51 -5.93 3.87 -12.58
CA HIS A 51 -5.65 3.94 -14.00
C HIS A 51 -6.03 5.29 -14.62
N ARG A 52 -6.85 6.09 -13.93
CA ARG A 52 -7.27 7.44 -14.35
C ARG A 52 -6.41 8.55 -13.74
N LEU A 53 -5.55 8.22 -12.78
CA LEU A 53 -4.69 9.19 -12.12
C LEU A 53 -3.42 9.41 -12.93
N GLU A 54 -3.09 10.67 -13.14
CA GLU A 54 -1.76 11.06 -13.63
C GLU A 54 -0.69 10.64 -12.61
N THR A 55 0.50 10.28 -13.10
CA THR A 55 1.62 9.77 -12.29
C THR A 55 1.91 10.61 -11.05
N ASN A 56 1.96 11.94 -11.16
CA ASN A 56 2.25 12.82 -10.02
C ASN A 56 1.17 12.74 -8.93
N LYS A 57 -0.10 12.75 -9.34
CA LYS A 57 -1.25 12.64 -8.42
C LYS A 57 -1.23 11.29 -7.71
N LEU A 58 -0.97 10.22 -8.47
CA LEU A 58 -0.82 8.87 -7.94
C LEU A 58 0.31 8.83 -6.90
N CYS A 59 1.49 9.37 -7.20
CA CYS A 59 2.62 9.41 -6.27
C CYS A 59 2.24 10.07 -4.93
N ASN A 60 1.57 11.22 -4.96
CA ASN A 60 1.19 11.94 -3.75
C ASN A 60 0.13 11.19 -2.93
N VAL A 61 -0.90 10.65 -3.59
CA VAL A 61 -1.95 9.86 -2.95
C VAL A 61 -1.37 8.60 -2.30
N VAL A 62 -0.45 7.91 -2.97
CA VAL A 62 0.20 6.72 -2.41
C VAL A 62 1.04 7.06 -1.19
N LYS A 63 1.85 8.11 -1.25
CA LYS A 63 2.67 8.58 -0.12
C LYS A 63 1.81 8.97 1.10
N PHE A 64 0.65 9.58 0.86
CA PHE A 64 -0.34 9.86 1.90
C PHE A 64 -0.81 8.58 2.60
N PHE A 65 -1.25 7.56 1.83
CA PHE A 65 -1.70 6.30 2.43
C PHE A 65 -0.57 5.50 3.08
N ALA A 66 0.64 5.53 2.51
CA ALA A 66 1.82 4.93 3.12
C ALA A 66 2.13 5.55 4.49
N HIS A 67 1.97 6.87 4.64
CA HIS A 67 2.10 7.54 5.95
C HIS A 67 1.04 7.03 6.93
N LEU A 68 -0.23 6.94 6.53
CA LEU A 68 -1.29 6.48 7.43
C LEU A 68 -1.10 5.02 7.87
N LEU A 69 -0.70 4.13 6.96
CA LEU A 69 -0.41 2.73 7.26
C LEU A 69 0.83 2.58 8.16
N GLY A 70 1.90 3.33 7.85
CA GLY A 70 3.15 3.31 8.61
C GLY A 70 3.03 3.89 10.02
N THR A 71 2.01 4.71 10.29
CA THR A 71 1.74 5.31 11.61
C THR A 71 0.58 4.67 12.37
N ASP A 72 0.07 3.52 11.91
CA ASP A 72 -1.09 2.84 12.48
C ASP A 72 -2.39 3.66 12.51
N ALA A 73 -2.46 4.73 11.71
CA ALA A 73 -3.66 5.54 11.56
C ALA A 73 -4.70 4.88 10.68
N LEU A 74 -4.27 4.02 9.76
CA LEU A 74 -5.13 3.22 8.89
C LEU A 74 -4.83 1.73 9.10
N PRO A 75 -5.84 0.86 9.23
CA PRO A 75 -5.60 -0.56 9.38
C PRO A 75 -5.06 -1.18 8.09
N TRP A 76 -4.22 -2.20 8.24
CA TRP A 76 -3.51 -2.82 7.11
C TRP A 76 -4.40 -3.73 6.25
N HIS A 77 -5.62 -4.06 6.72
CA HIS A 77 -6.55 -4.89 5.96
C HIS A 77 -6.98 -4.26 4.64
N VAL A 78 -6.85 -2.93 4.48
CA VAL A 78 -7.12 -2.23 3.21
C VAL A 78 -6.25 -2.75 2.06
N LEU A 79 -5.08 -3.36 2.37
CA LEU A 79 -4.20 -3.97 1.37
C LEU A 79 -4.81 -5.20 0.69
N ALA A 80 -5.87 -5.80 1.26
CA ALA A 80 -6.59 -6.92 0.66
C ALA A 80 -7.22 -6.58 -0.71
N HIS A 81 -7.44 -5.30 -0.99
CA HIS A 81 -7.96 -4.83 -2.27
C HIS A 81 -6.91 -4.79 -3.39
N ILE A 82 -5.62 -4.96 -3.06
CA ILE A 82 -4.52 -4.97 -4.01
C ILE A 82 -4.27 -6.40 -4.47
N ARG A 83 -4.12 -6.59 -5.78
CA ARG A 83 -3.74 -7.88 -6.36
C ARG A 83 -2.44 -7.74 -7.14
N LEU A 84 -1.46 -8.60 -6.86
CA LEU A 84 -0.14 -8.61 -7.50
C LEU A 84 0.07 -9.91 -8.31
N THR A 85 -0.64 -10.02 -9.43
CA THR A 85 -0.52 -11.11 -10.40
C THR A 85 -0.19 -10.55 -11.78
N GLU A 86 0.28 -11.40 -12.70
CA GLU A 86 0.58 -10.97 -14.07
C GLU A 86 -0.69 -10.48 -14.80
N GLU A 87 -1.82 -11.14 -14.57
CA GLU A 87 -3.10 -10.88 -15.24
C GLU A 87 -3.85 -9.66 -14.69
N ASP A 88 -3.82 -9.44 -13.37
CA ASP A 88 -4.63 -8.39 -12.72
C ASP A 88 -3.88 -7.06 -12.53
N THR A 89 -2.57 -7.01 -12.81
CA THR A 89 -1.76 -5.81 -12.57
C THR A 89 -1.53 -4.96 -13.81
N THR A 90 -2.09 -3.76 -13.80
CA THR A 90 -1.77 -2.71 -14.77
C THR A 90 -0.48 -1.97 -14.43
N SER A 91 0.07 -1.19 -15.38
CA SER A 91 1.23 -0.32 -15.13
C SER A 91 1.01 0.64 -13.96
N SER A 92 -0.18 1.26 -13.84
CA SER A 92 -0.52 2.14 -12.72
C SER A 92 -0.57 1.40 -11.39
N SER A 93 -1.09 0.15 -11.38
CA SER A 93 -1.09 -0.72 -10.19
C SER A 93 0.34 -1.02 -9.74
N ARG A 94 1.25 -1.33 -10.67
CA ARG A 94 2.65 -1.59 -10.36
C ARG A 94 3.36 -0.36 -9.79
N ILE A 95 3.10 0.82 -10.35
CA ILE A 95 3.64 2.09 -9.80
C ILE A 95 3.09 2.34 -8.40
N PHE A 96 1.78 2.14 -8.19
CA PHE A 96 1.13 2.29 -6.88
C PHE A 96 1.79 1.39 -5.83
N ILE A 97 1.87 0.08 -6.09
CA ILE A 97 2.44 -0.90 -5.16
C ILE A 97 3.93 -0.60 -4.92
N LYS A 98 4.68 -0.24 -5.98
CA LYS A 98 6.09 0.14 -5.85
C LYS A 98 6.27 1.29 -4.86
N ILE A 99 5.57 2.40 -5.07
CA ILE A 99 5.73 3.59 -4.22
C ILE A 99 5.24 3.27 -2.81
N LEU A 100 4.10 2.57 -2.67
CA LEU A 100 3.53 2.24 -1.37
C LEU A 100 4.53 1.47 -0.48
N PHE A 101 5.10 0.39 -1.01
CA PHE A 101 6.01 -0.45 -0.23
C PHE A 101 7.40 0.20 -0.06
N GLN A 102 7.86 1.03 -1.01
CA GLN A 102 9.10 1.78 -0.84
C GLN A 102 8.97 2.80 0.31
N GLU A 103 7.87 3.56 0.35
CA GLU A 103 7.60 4.53 1.43
C GLU A 103 7.38 3.84 2.77
N LEU A 104 6.67 2.70 2.80
CA LEU A 104 6.53 1.90 4.03
C LEU A 104 7.88 1.39 4.54
N SER A 105 8.75 0.94 3.63
CA SER A 105 10.10 0.49 3.99
C SER A 105 10.99 1.65 4.45
N GLU A 106 10.82 2.84 3.90
CA GLU A 106 11.54 4.05 4.33
C GLU A 106 11.09 4.48 5.73
N HIS A 107 9.79 4.44 6.01
CA HIS A 107 9.24 4.81 7.32
C HIS A 107 9.52 3.79 8.43
N LEU A 108 9.35 2.49 8.15
CA LEU A 108 9.43 1.44 9.18
C LEU A 108 10.80 0.74 9.21
N GLY A 109 11.54 0.78 8.11
CA GLY A 109 12.64 -0.12 7.85
C GLY A 109 12.18 -1.52 7.39
N ILE A 110 13.00 -2.16 6.55
CA ILE A 110 12.68 -3.46 5.93
C ILE A 110 12.38 -4.58 6.95
N ARG A 111 13.08 -4.58 8.09
CA ARG A 111 12.94 -5.62 9.12
C ARG A 111 11.56 -5.55 9.80
N LEU A 112 11.16 -4.36 10.23
CA LEU A 112 9.87 -4.16 10.90
C LEU A 112 8.71 -4.36 9.92
N LEU A 113 8.87 -3.90 8.67
CA LEU A 113 7.92 -4.15 7.60
C LEU A 113 7.71 -5.66 7.39
N ASN A 114 8.79 -6.45 7.32
CA ASN A 114 8.68 -7.90 7.15
C ASN A 114 7.96 -8.58 8.35
N VAL A 115 8.25 -8.15 9.58
CA VAL A 115 7.53 -8.64 10.78
C VAL A 115 6.04 -8.36 10.67
N ARG A 116 5.64 -7.14 10.26
CA ARG A 116 4.22 -6.79 10.09
C ARG A 116 3.52 -7.59 9.00
N LEU A 117 4.19 -7.78 7.86
CA LEU A 117 3.66 -8.58 6.75
C LEU A 117 3.59 -10.08 7.08
N SER A 118 4.32 -10.53 8.10
CA SER A 118 4.31 -11.92 8.55
C SER A 118 3.34 -12.20 9.70
N VAL A 119 2.54 -11.21 10.14
CA VAL A 119 1.57 -11.41 11.23
C VAL A 119 0.49 -12.41 10.79
N PRO A 120 0.28 -13.53 11.52
CA PRO A 120 -0.68 -14.57 11.14
C PRO A 120 -2.11 -14.05 10.96
N ALA A 121 -2.56 -13.16 11.85
CA ALA A 121 -3.92 -12.62 11.84
C ALA A 121 -4.24 -11.73 10.62
N MET A 122 -3.23 -11.33 9.83
CA MET A 122 -3.40 -10.47 8.65
C MET A 122 -3.01 -11.16 7.34
N GLN A 123 -2.65 -12.44 7.37
CA GLN A 123 -2.20 -13.14 6.16
C GLN A 123 -3.24 -13.11 5.04
N ASP A 124 -4.52 -13.25 5.37
CA ASP A 124 -5.62 -13.17 4.40
C ASP A 124 -5.68 -11.81 3.70
N SER A 125 -5.26 -10.73 4.37
CA SER A 125 -5.20 -9.39 3.77
C SER A 125 -4.00 -9.19 2.84
N PHE A 126 -3.01 -10.09 2.89
CA PHE A 126 -1.76 -9.98 2.15
C PHE A 126 -1.62 -11.08 1.09
N GLU A 127 -2.49 -12.10 1.10
CA GLU A 127 -2.45 -13.25 0.18
C GLU A 127 -2.44 -12.81 -1.29
N SER A 128 -3.25 -11.82 -1.65
CA SER A 128 -3.32 -11.29 -3.01
C SER A 128 -2.06 -10.54 -3.46
N ILE A 129 -1.18 -10.13 -2.52
CA ILE A 129 0.11 -9.46 -2.79
C ILE A 129 1.26 -10.46 -2.71
N PHE A 130 1.16 -11.44 -1.81
CA PHE A 130 2.16 -12.51 -1.59
C PHE A 130 1.54 -13.89 -1.87
N PRO A 131 1.13 -14.16 -3.12
CA PRO A 131 0.44 -15.38 -3.49
C PRO A 131 1.31 -16.63 -3.29
N ILE A 132 0.70 -17.67 -2.74
CA ILE A 132 1.31 -19.01 -2.51
C ILE A 132 0.56 -20.13 -3.24
N ASP A 133 -0.49 -19.78 -3.97
CA ASP A 133 -1.40 -20.67 -4.69
C ASP A 133 -0.78 -21.17 -6.01
N ASP A 134 -0.37 -20.24 -6.88
CA ASP A 134 0.18 -20.55 -8.20
C ASP A 134 1.68 -20.18 -8.27
N PRO A 135 2.57 -21.11 -8.70
CA PRO A 135 4.00 -20.84 -8.79
C PRO A 135 4.40 -19.67 -9.69
N LYS A 136 3.61 -19.33 -10.72
CA LYS A 136 3.84 -18.18 -11.58
C LYS A 136 3.51 -16.89 -10.83
N ASN A 137 2.37 -16.84 -10.13
CA ASN A 137 1.99 -15.70 -9.29
C ASN A 137 3.03 -15.44 -8.19
N THR A 138 3.47 -16.50 -7.49
CA THR A 138 4.53 -16.37 -6.47
C THR A 138 5.83 -15.84 -7.09
N ARG A 139 6.24 -16.33 -8.26
CA ARG A 139 7.44 -15.86 -8.96
C ARG A 139 7.30 -14.40 -9.40
N PHE A 140 6.12 -14.01 -9.87
CA PHE A 140 5.83 -12.64 -10.27
C PHE A 140 5.98 -11.68 -9.08
N SER A 141 5.36 -12.01 -7.93
CA SER A 141 5.49 -11.21 -6.70
C SER A 141 6.95 -11.11 -6.22
N ILE A 142 7.69 -12.23 -6.16
CA ILE A 142 9.12 -12.23 -5.79
C ILE A 142 9.93 -11.32 -6.74
N ASN A 143 9.75 -11.47 -8.05
CA ASN A 143 10.48 -10.68 -9.04
C ASN A 143 10.14 -9.19 -8.93
N PHE A 144 8.86 -8.86 -8.75
CA PHE A 144 8.41 -7.49 -8.57
C PHE A 144 9.10 -6.83 -7.38
N PHE A 145 9.02 -7.42 -6.18
CA PHE A 145 9.62 -6.85 -4.98
C PHE A 145 11.15 -6.80 -5.05
N THR A 146 11.79 -7.77 -5.71
CA THR A 146 13.23 -7.74 -5.97
C THR A 146 13.60 -6.58 -6.88
N SER A 147 12.83 -6.34 -7.94
CA SER A 147 13.09 -5.27 -8.92
C SER A 147 12.99 -3.86 -8.33
N ILE A 148 12.18 -3.68 -7.26
CA ILE A 148 12.02 -2.40 -6.57
C ILE A 148 12.91 -2.24 -5.34
N GLY A 149 13.84 -3.17 -5.11
CA GLY A 149 14.82 -3.12 -4.02
C GLY A 149 14.32 -3.66 -2.68
N LEU A 150 13.15 -4.31 -2.63
CA LEU A 150 12.50 -4.82 -1.42
C LEU A 150 12.49 -6.35 -1.36
N GLY A 151 13.52 -7.02 -1.86
CA GLY A 151 13.58 -8.48 -1.90
C GLY A 151 13.42 -9.16 -0.52
N GLY A 152 13.81 -8.48 0.56
CA GLY A 152 13.73 -8.99 1.93
C GLY A 152 12.32 -9.30 2.45
N ILE A 153 11.28 -8.64 1.93
CA ILE A 153 9.89 -8.98 2.34
C ILE A 153 9.33 -10.23 1.66
N THR A 154 10.09 -10.84 0.75
CA THR A 154 9.69 -12.05 0.01
C THR A 154 10.46 -13.31 0.44
N GLU A 155 11.20 -13.25 1.55
CA GLU A 155 11.99 -14.38 2.06
C GLU A 155 11.12 -15.63 2.30
N ASN A 156 9.98 -15.46 2.96
CA ASN A 156 9.03 -16.56 3.20
C ASN A 156 8.54 -17.23 1.91
N LEU A 157 8.29 -16.45 0.84
CA LEU A 157 7.88 -17.00 -0.45
C LEU A 157 9.02 -17.80 -1.11
N ARG A 158 10.27 -17.31 -0.98
CA ARG A 158 11.45 -17.99 -1.53
C ARG A 158 11.73 -19.30 -0.81
N GLU A 159 11.57 -19.34 0.51
CA GLU A 159 11.74 -20.56 1.31
C GLU A 159 10.70 -21.62 0.95
N ARG A 160 9.43 -21.22 0.81
CA ARG A 160 8.34 -22.13 0.41
C ARG A 160 8.54 -22.72 -0.98
N ARG A 161 9.10 -21.97 -1.93
CA ARG A 161 9.42 -22.50 -3.28
C ARG A 161 10.60 -23.48 -3.31
N ARG A 162 11.45 -23.50 -2.28
CA ARG A 162 12.60 -24.42 -2.19
C ARG A 162 12.22 -25.77 -1.58
N LYS A 163 11.07 -25.86 -0.93
CA LYS A 163 10.48 -27.09 -0.39
C LYS A 163 9.55 -27.70 -1.42
#